data_AF-A0A453HBB1-F1
#
_entry.id   AF-A0A453HBB1-F1
#
_cell.length_a   1.000
_cell.length_b   1.000
_cell.length_c   1.000
_cell.angle_alpha   90.00
_cell.angle_beta   90.00
_cell.angle_gamma   90.00
#
_symmetry.space_group_name_H-M   'P 1'
#
loop_
_entity.id
_entity.type
_entity.pdbx_description
1 polymer ?
#
loop_
_entity_poly.entity_id
_entity_poly.type
_entity_poly.pdbx_seq_one_letter_code
_entity_poly.pdbx_strand_id
1 'polypeptide(L)'
;FGYNTNRLGGDHQVAQVCSNCGVCMGEYFCRACKFFDDDVDKEQYHCKDCGICRVGGKDNFFHCKKCGSCYSVTLRDKHVCIEGSMKNNCPICYEYLFDSLRESSVLRCGHTMHLQCFHEMLKHDK
;
A
#
# COMPACT_ATOMS: atom_id res chain seq x y z
N PHE A 1 8.33 5.81 13.24
CA PHE A 1 9.71 6.04 12.74
C PHE A 1 10.16 4.79 11.99
N GLY A 2 9.94 4.72 10.67
CA GLY A 2 10.43 3.62 9.83
C GLY A 2 11.55 4.15 8.95
N TYR A 3 12.73 3.52 9.00
CA TYR A 3 13.88 3.93 8.19
C TYR A 3 13.68 3.44 6.75
N ASN A 4 13.31 4.36 5.85
CA ASN A 4 13.31 4.10 4.41
C ASN A 4 14.75 4.21 3.89
N THR A 5 15.43 3.08 3.72
CA THR A 5 16.84 3.01 3.30
C THR A 5 17.03 3.17 1.78
N ASN A 6 16.18 3.95 1.10
CA ASN A 6 16.23 4.08 -0.36
C ASN A 6 17.27 5.11 -0.87
N ARG A 7 18.46 5.21 -0.25
CA ARG A 7 19.51 6.18 -0.66
C ARG A 7 20.94 5.65 -0.75
N LEU A 8 21.17 4.34 -0.79
CA LEU A 8 22.51 3.80 -1.06
C LEU A 8 22.46 2.73 -2.13
N GLY A 9 22.91 3.10 -3.34
CA GLY A 9 23.11 2.21 -4.47
C GLY A 9 24.29 1.27 -4.25
N GLY A 10 24.03 0.14 -3.58
CA GLY A 10 24.95 -0.98 -3.47
C GLY A 10 24.18 -2.29 -3.43
N ASP A 11 24.60 -3.27 -4.23
CA ASP A 11 24.07 -4.64 -4.30
C ASP A 11 24.43 -5.45 -3.03
N HIS A 12 24.06 -4.94 -1.86
CA HIS A 12 24.17 -5.69 -0.62
C HIS A 12 23.01 -6.69 -0.52
N GLN A 13 23.32 -7.96 -0.26
CA GLN A 13 22.32 -8.98 0.06
C GLN A 13 21.56 -8.55 1.32
N VAL A 14 20.36 -8.00 1.14
CA VAL A 14 19.50 -7.58 2.25
C VAL A 14 18.92 -8.83 2.92
N ALA A 15 19.07 -8.93 4.24
CA ALA A 15 18.58 -10.03 5.05
C ALA A 15 17.98 -9.50 6.36
N GLN A 16 17.06 -10.27 6.95
CA GLN A 16 16.41 -9.96 8.23
C GLN A 16 17.40 -9.92 9.39
N VAL A 17 18.38 -10.82 9.37
CA VAL A 17 19.41 -10.94 10.40
C VAL A 17 20.76 -10.56 9.79
N CYS A 18 21.49 -9.67 10.47
CA CYS A 18 22.82 -9.26 10.04
C CYS A 18 23.81 -10.42 10.17
N SER A 19 24.44 -10.83 9.06
CA SER A 19 25.40 -11.94 9.06
C SER A 19 26.69 -11.65 9.86
N ASN A 20 27.01 -10.37 10.11
CA ASN A 20 28.22 -9.97 10.84
C ASN A 20 28.02 -9.97 12.37
N CYS A 21 26.85 -9.54 12.87
CA CYS A 21 26.61 -9.40 14.31
C CYS A 21 25.41 -10.20 14.84
N GLY A 22 24.67 -10.90 13.99
CA GLY A 22 23.51 -11.71 14.39
C GLY A 22 22.27 -10.93 14.83
N VAL A 23 22.29 -9.60 14.74
CA VAL A 23 21.14 -8.76 15.13
C VAL A 23 20.00 -8.89 14.13
N CYS A 24 18.78 -9.12 14.64
CA CYS A 24 17.54 -9.08 13.88
C CYS A 24 17.11 -7.61 13.67
N MET A 25 16.91 -7.21 12.43
CA MET A 25 16.60 -5.82 12.04
C MET A 25 15.10 -5.50 11.97
N GLY A 26 14.26 -6.51 12.19
CA GLY A 26 12.81 -6.43 12.05
C GLY A 26 12.19 -7.79 12.32
N GLU A 27 11.16 -7.87 13.16
CA GLU A 27 10.35 -9.10 13.28
C GLU A 27 9.65 -9.46 11.96
N TYR A 28 9.13 -8.45 11.27
CA TYR A 28 8.70 -8.56 9.88
C TYR A 28 9.81 -8.10 8.93
N PHE A 29 10.11 -8.94 7.94
CA PHE A 29 11.02 -8.59 6.85
C PHE A 29 10.43 -8.94 5.49
N CYS A 30 10.31 -7.94 4.62
CA CYS A 30 9.98 -8.14 3.22
C CYS A 30 11.22 -7.96 2.34
N ARG A 31 11.75 -9.07 1.82
CA ARG A 31 12.90 -9.05 0.90
C ARG A 31 12.60 -8.26 -0.39
N ALA A 32 11.39 -8.40 -0.94
CA ALA A 32 11.01 -7.74 -2.20
C ALA A 32 11.01 -6.22 -2.06
N CYS A 33 10.50 -5.69 -0.94
CA CYS A 33 10.47 -4.27 -0.67
C CYS A 33 11.70 -3.76 0.11
N LYS A 34 12.62 -4.65 0.52
CA LYS A 34 13.73 -4.37 1.43
C LYS A 34 13.25 -3.64 2.71
N PHE A 35 12.09 -4.04 3.21
CA PHE A 35 11.37 -3.36 4.30
C PHE A 35 11.42 -4.19 5.59
N PHE A 36 11.60 -3.50 6.70
CA PHE A 36 11.70 -4.06 8.05
C PHE A 36 10.71 -3.33 8.96
N ASP A 37 10.02 -4.07 9.83
CA ASP A 37 9.13 -3.53 10.86
C ASP A 37 9.15 -4.47 12.07
N ASP A 38 9.25 -3.91 13.27
CA ASP A 38 9.23 -4.68 14.52
C ASP A 38 7.80 -4.85 15.07
N ASP A 39 6.85 -4.04 14.61
CA ASP A 39 5.47 -4.06 15.10
C ASP A 39 4.63 -5.05 14.27
N VAL A 40 4.63 -6.32 14.65
CA VAL A 40 3.90 -7.39 13.95
C VAL A 40 2.38 -7.35 14.14
N ASP A 41 1.89 -6.57 15.09
CA ASP A 41 0.45 -6.42 15.37
C ASP A 41 -0.29 -5.74 14.20
N LYS A 42 0.44 -5.04 13.32
CA LYS A 42 -0.11 -4.51 12.07
C LYS A 42 -0.42 -5.60 11.03
N GLU A 43 0.01 -6.83 11.25
CA GLU A 43 -0.19 -7.98 10.36
C GLU A 43 0.24 -7.65 8.90
N GLN A 44 1.48 -7.20 8.75
CA GLN A 44 2.03 -6.81 7.44
C GLN A 44 2.09 -7.99 6.48
N TYR A 45 1.83 -7.72 5.20
CA TYR A 45 2.02 -8.72 4.15
C TYR A 45 2.43 -8.08 2.83
N HIS A 46 3.22 -8.80 2.05
CA HIS A 46 3.56 -8.36 0.69
C HIS A 46 2.52 -8.83 -0.32
N CYS A 47 1.90 -7.90 -1.04
CA CYS A 47 1.07 -8.24 -2.19
C CYS A 47 1.93 -8.31 -3.45
N LYS A 48 2.09 -9.51 -4.02
CA LYS A 48 2.91 -9.75 -5.22
C LYS A 48 2.41 -8.98 -6.44
N ASP A 49 1.08 -8.92 -6.63
CA ASP A 49 0.48 -8.24 -7.79
C ASP A 49 0.59 -6.71 -7.69
N CYS A 50 0.60 -6.15 -6.48
CA CYS A 50 0.83 -4.70 -6.28
C CYS A 50 2.32 -4.34 -6.18
N GLY A 51 3.19 -5.29 -5.83
CA GLY A 51 4.63 -5.04 -5.62
C GLY A 51 4.98 -4.29 -4.33
N ILE A 52 4.03 -4.11 -3.41
CA ILE A 52 4.21 -3.35 -2.17
C ILE A 52 3.69 -4.10 -0.94
N CYS A 53 4.24 -3.75 0.22
CA CYS A 53 3.72 -4.22 1.51
C CYS A 53 2.43 -3.49 1.88
N ARG A 54 1.50 -4.22 2.48
CA ARG A 54 0.23 -3.74 3.04
C ARG A 54 0.14 -4.21 4.50
N VAL A 55 -0.86 -3.72 5.22
CA VAL A 55 -1.13 -4.04 6.63
C VAL A 55 -2.58 -4.51 6.81
N GLY A 56 -2.90 -5.11 7.96
CA GLY A 56 -4.23 -5.58 8.32
C GLY A 56 -4.51 -7.05 7.99
N GLY A 57 -3.46 -7.86 7.75
CA GLY A 57 -3.57 -9.31 7.62
C GLY A 57 -3.90 -9.77 6.21
N LYS A 58 -3.07 -10.65 5.65
CA LYS A 58 -3.22 -11.12 4.26
C LYS A 58 -4.59 -11.71 3.97
N ASP A 59 -5.17 -12.44 4.93
CA ASP A 59 -6.44 -13.15 4.76
C ASP A 59 -7.66 -12.21 4.80
N ASN A 60 -7.49 -10.98 5.30
CA ASN A 60 -8.53 -9.96 5.32
C ASN A 60 -8.63 -9.17 4.01
N PHE A 61 -7.72 -9.42 3.05
CA PHE A 61 -7.67 -8.72 1.78
C PHE A 61 -7.60 -9.66 0.58
N PHE A 62 -8.05 -9.18 -0.58
CA PHE A 62 -7.85 -9.85 -1.86
C PHE A 62 -7.38 -8.83 -2.91
N HIS A 63 -6.55 -9.28 -3.84
CA HIS A 63 -6.16 -8.47 -4.98
C HIS A 63 -7.18 -8.64 -6.11
N CYS A 64 -7.82 -7.54 -6.51
CA CYS A 64 -8.67 -7.51 -7.69
C CYS A 64 -7.81 -7.20 -8.93
N LYS A 65 -7.59 -8.20 -9.79
CA LYS A 65 -6.76 -8.07 -10.99
C LYS A 65 -7.29 -7.03 -11.98
N LYS A 66 -8.61 -6.92 -12.12
CA LYS A 66 -9.24 -5.96 -13.03
C LYS A 66 -9.02 -4.51 -12.55
N CYS A 67 -9.21 -4.25 -11.27
CA CYS A 67 -8.90 -2.92 -10.70
C CYS A 67 -7.39 -2.68 -10.58
N GLY A 68 -6.58 -3.74 -10.44
CA GLY A 68 -5.15 -3.68 -10.14
C GLY A 68 -4.88 -3.27 -8.69
N SER A 69 -5.72 -3.69 -7.73
CA SER A 69 -5.68 -3.16 -6.36
C SER A 69 -6.16 -4.15 -5.31
N CYS A 70 -5.61 -4.03 -4.09
CA CYS A 70 -6.07 -4.79 -2.93
C CYS A 70 -7.27 -4.14 -2.26
N TYR A 71 -8.29 -4.95 -1.97
CA TYR A 71 -9.48 -4.56 -1.21
C TYR A 71 -9.70 -5.51 -0.04
N SER A 72 -10.40 -5.05 0.99
CA SER A 72 -10.88 -5.93 2.05
C SER A 72 -11.76 -7.04 1.46
N VAL A 73 -11.66 -8.27 1.97
CA VAL A 73 -12.53 -9.40 1.57
C VAL A 73 -14.02 -9.09 1.71
N THR A 74 -14.39 -8.14 2.58
CA THR A 74 -15.76 -7.63 2.72
C THR A 74 -16.31 -6.99 1.44
N LEU A 75 -15.44 -6.47 0.57
CA LEU A 75 -15.75 -5.85 -0.72
C LEU A 75 -15.68 -6.83 -1.89
N ARG A 76 -15.40 -8.12 -1.63
CA ARG A 76 -15.45 -9.16 -2.66
C ARG A 76 -16.85 -9.18 -3.25
N ASP A 77 -16.93 -9.09 -4.57
CA ASP A 77 -18.16 -9.05 -5.38
C ASP A 77 -19.13 -7.88 -5.10
N LYS A 78 -18.75 -6.94 -4.24
CA LYS A 78 -19.57 -5.76 -3.88
C LYS A 78 -18.98 -4.43 -4.37
N HIS A 79 -17.70 -4.39 -4.71
CA HIS A 79 -17.07 -3.17 -5.22
C HIS A 79 -17.43 -2.94 -6.69
N VAL A 80 -17.55 -1.66 -7.07
CA VAL A 80 -17.69 -1.26 -8.47
C VAL A 80 -16.34 -1.49 -9.17
N CYS A 81 -16.26 -2.60 -9.90
CA CYS A 81 -15.01 -3.06 -10.50
C CYS A 81 -14.74 -2.36 -11.84
N ILE A 82 -14.06 -1.22 -11.76
CA ILE A 82 -13.61 -0.44 -12.91
C ILE A 82 -12.14 -0.76 -13.21
N GLU A 83 -11.86 -1.07 -14.47
CA GLU A 83 -10.51 -1.36 -14.92
C GLU A 83 -9.59 -0.15 -14.71
N GLY A 84 -8.43 -0.40 -14.09
CA GLY A 84 -7.44 0.67 -13.86
C GLY A 84 -7.91 1.79 -12.94
N SER A 85 -8.89 1.55 -12.05
CA SER A 85 -9.43 2.59 -11.15
C SER A 85 -8.33 3.33 -10.36
N MET A 86 -7.27 2.62 -9.95
CA MET A 86 -6.10 3.20 -9.25
C MET A 86 -5.00 3.76 -10.16
N LYS A 87 -5.06 3.51 -11.47
CA LYS A 87 -4.07 4.01 -12.45
C LYS A 87 -4.46 5.38 -12.97
N ASN A 88 -4.97 6.24 -12.10
CA ASN A 88 -5.39 7.60 -12.43
C ASN A 88 -4.74 8.61 -11.48
N ASN A 89 -4.78 9.88 -11.86
CA ASN A 89 -4.39 10.97 -10.98
C ASN A 89 -5.57 11.35 -10.09
N CYS A 90 -5.29 11.77 -8.86
CA CYS A 90 -6.31 12.37 -8.00
C CYS A 90 -6.86 13.63 -8.69
N PRO A 91 -8.18 13.79 -8.84
CA PRO A 91 -8.77 14.94 -9.55
C PRO A 91 -8.57 16.28 -8.81
N ILE A 92 -8.15 16.24 -7.55
CA ILE A 92 -7.96 17.44 -6.71
C ILE A 92 -6.48 17.88 -6.71
N CYS A 93 -5.57 16.98 -6.34
CA CYS A 93 -4.14 17.32 -6.24
C CYS A 93 -3.31 16.91 -7.47
N TYR A 94 -3.91 16.21 -8.44
CA TYR A 94 -3.24 15.72 -9.66
C TYR A 94 -2.06 14.76 -9.43
N GLU A 95 -1.83 14.33 -8.19
CA GLU A 95 -0.86 13.29 -7.86
C GLU A 95 -1.34 11.92 -8.34
N TYR A 96 -0.40 11.10 -8.82
CA TYR A 96 -0.69 9.74 -9.23
C TYR A 96 -1.06 8.86 -8.02
N LEU A 97 -2.25 8.24 -8.07
CA LEU A 97 -2.82 7.53 -6.91
C LEU A 97 -2.05 6.27 -6.54
N PHE A 98 -1.41 5.62 -7.51
CA PHE A 98 -0.70 4.36 -7.28
C PHE A 98 0.61 4.57 -6.52
N ASP A 99 1.36 5.64 -6.83
CA ASP A 99 2.65 5.93 -6.19
C ASP A 99 2.49 6.67 -4.86
N SER A 100 1.30 7.19 -4.59
CA SER A 100 1.01 7.93 -3.38
C SER A 100 0.94 7.02 -2.16
N LEU A 101 1.59 7.44 -1.07
CA LEU A 101 1.47 6.80 0.24
C LEU A 101 0.21 7.24 1.00
N ARG A 102 -0.57 8.18 0.44
CA ARG A 102 -1.77 8.72 1.07
C ARG A 102 -2.92 7.74 0.91
N GLU A 103 -3.78 7.66 1.92
CA GLU A 103 -4.99 6.85 1.84
C GLU A 103 -5.87 7.30 0.68
N SER A 104 -6.41 6.34 -0.06
CA SER A 104 -7.28 6.55 -1.21
C SER A 104 -8.66 5.96 -0.95
N SER A 105 -9.71 6.69 -1.34
CA SER A 105 -11.11 6.27 -1.27
C SER A 105 -11.67 6.02 -2.67
N VAL A 106 -12.36 4.90 -2.85
CA VAL A 106 -13.12 4.59 -4.07
C VAL A 106 -14.50 5.21 -3.93
N LEU A 107 -14.83 6.12 -4.84
CA LEU A 107 -16.13 6.78 -4.92
C LEU A 107 -17.21 5.80 -5.38
N ARG A 108 -18.48 6.16 -5.17
CA ARG A 108 -19.63 5.38 -5.67
C ARG A 108 -19.66 5.22 -7.19
N CYS A 109 -19.09 6.16 -7.93
CA CYS A 109 -18.92 6.06 -9.38
C CYS A 109 -17.75 5.18 -9.80
N GLY A 110 -17.01 4.59 -8.85
CA GLY A 110 -15.89 3.68 -9.07
C GLY A 110 -14.55 4.35 -9.40
N HIS A 111 -14.49 5.68 -9.52
CA HIS A 111 -13.24 6.43 -9.55
C HIS A 111 -12.58 6.47 -8.16
N THR A 112 -11.26 6.59 -8.12
CA THR A 112 -10.52 6.68 -6.87
C THR A 112 -9.95 8.09 -6.68
N MET A 113 -9.88 8.57 -5.45
CA MET A 113 -9.19 9.81 -5.07
C MET A 113 -8.57 9.68 -3.68
N HIS A 114 -7.65 10.56 -3.28
CA HIS A 114 -7.16 10.58 -1.90
C HIS A 114 -8.30 10.87 -0.90
N LEU A 115 -8.33 10.14 0.23
CA LEU A 115 -9.33 10.31 1.26
C LEU A 115 -9.33 11.74 1.83
N GLN A 116 -8.14 12.33 1.99
CA GLN A 116 -8.02 13.72 2.43
C GLN A 116 -8.61 14.69 1.40
N CYS A 117 -8.32 14.50 0.12
CA CYS A 117 -8.90 15.31 -0.96
C CYS A 117 -10.42 15.15 -1.05
N PHE A 118 -10.93 13.94 -0.77
CA PHE A 118 -12.36 13.70 -0.67
C PHE A 118 -13.00 14.49 0.48
N HIS A 119 -12.37 14.49 1.66
CA HIS A 119 -12.84 15.28 2.80
C HIS A 119 -12.76 16.79 2.56
N GLU A 120 -11.72 17.27 1.88
CA GLU A 120 -11.61 18.68 1.48
C GLU A 120 -12.72 19.07 0.51
N MET A 121 -12.99 18.24 -0.51
CA MET A 121 -14.10 18.45 -1.43
C MET A 121 -15.45 18.56 -0.68
N LEU A 122 -15.71 17.69 0.30
CA LEU A 122 -16.93 17.74 1.12
C LEU A 122 -17.04 19.01 2.00
N LYS A 123 -15.91 19.62 2.38
CA LYS A 123 -15.92 20.88 3.16
C LYS A 123 -16.30 22.09 2.30
N HIS A 124 -16.02 22.05 1.01
CA HIS A 124 -16.36 23.10 0.05
C HIS A 124 -17.77 22.96 -0.54
N ASP A 125 -18.50 21.90 -0.21
CA ASP A 125 -19.89 21.67 -0.61
C ASP A 125 -20.89 22.41 0.32
N LYS A 126 -20.49 23.57 0.86
CA LYS A 126 -21.27 24.44 1.73
C LYS A 126 -21.28 25.88 1.25
#